data_AF-A0A2T8FFJ1-F1
#
_entry.id   AF-A0A2T8FFJ1-F1
#
_cell.length_a   1.000
_cell.length_b   1.000
_cell.length_c   1.000
_cell.angle_alpha   90.00
_cell.angle_beta   90.00
_cell.angle_gamma   90.00
#
_symmetry.space_group_name_H-M   'P 1'
#
loop_
_entity.id
_entity.type
_entity.pdbx_description
1 polymer ?
#
loop_
_entity_poly.entity_id
_entity_poly.type
_entity_poly.pdbx_seq_one_letter_code
_entity_poly.pdbx_strand_id
1 'polypeptide(L)'
;MTTTPSRTSTDTTVVSLHRTTGGRVRVTSGGGAFRCLTLGVSPSGARVALVPDRALLLTGDSVAFRVSVDAGLTLHLQETSGTVAYDMRGGCASWSLSASVGPGAGLVLDALPWVSAAGSRVARTTDVALLGDATLLARETLVVGRSGEPAGDLVARTSVTRDGRPVLVEELRSAHLAPYRVLDSVLAIGLDGPHPDAMRLETGDALWRRLGRETHETAASLGPIWSRLASG
;
A
#
# COMPACT_ATOMS: atom_id res chain seq x y z
N MET A 1 -2.79 5.18 -41.83
CA MET A 1 -2.89 6.01 -40.62
C MET A 1 -2.05 5.33 -39.55
N THR A 2 -0.79 5.73 -39.42
CA THR A 2 0.19 5.06 -38.56
C THR A 2 0.11 5.70 -37.18
N THR A 3 -0.62 5.08 -36.25
CA THR A 3 -0.62 5.47 -34.85
C THR A 3 0.73 5.09 -34.23
N THR A 4 1.59 6.09 -34.05
CA THR A 4 2.76 5.98 -33.18
C THR A 4 2.29 5.54 -31.79
N PRO A 5 2.83 4.47 -31.18
CA PRO A 5 2.47 4.10 -29.82
C PRO A 5 2.87 5.27 -28.92
N SER A 6 1.88 5.92 -28.29
CA SER A 6 2.14 6.88 -27.25
C SER A 6 2.87 6.13 -26.12
N ARG A 7 4.06 6.60 -25.76
CA ARG A 7 4.80 6.07 -24.62
C ARG A 7 3.90 6.25 -23.40
N THR A 8 3.33 5.18 -22.87
CA THR A 8 2.47 5.23 -21.68
C THR A 8 3.25 5.85 -20.54
N SER A 9 3.01 7.13 -20.28
CA SER A 9 3.66 7.85 -19.19
C SER A 9 3.09 7.36 -17.88
N THR A 10 3.94 6.91 -16.95
CA THR A 10 3.51 6.53 -15.61
C THR A 10 3.15 7.77 -14.80
N ASP A 11 1.93 7.82 -14.28
CA ASP A 11 1.47 8.87 -13.38
C ASP A 11 2.06 8.63 -11.98
N THR A 12 3.21 9.26 -11.72
CA THR A 12 3.94 9.09 -10.46
C THR A 12 3.62 10.19 -9.47
N THR A 13 2.95 9.85 -8.38
CA THR A 13 2.77 10.71 -7.21
C THR A 13 3.96 10.54 -6.28
N VAL A 14 4.60 11.66 -5.91
CA VAL A 14 5.74 11.66 -5.00
C VAL A 14 5.30 12.24 -3.66
N VAL A 15 5.71 11.61 -2.56
CA VAL A 15 5.50 12.10 -1.19
C VAL A 15 6.81 11.95 -0.41
N SER A 16 7.28 13.04 0.16
CA SER A 16 8.51 13.05 0.96
C SER A 16 8.26 13.76 2.28
N LEU A 17 8.60 13.09 3.38
CA LEU A 17 8.65 13.68 4.72
C LEU A 17 10.11 13.88 5.09
N HIS A 18 10.52 15.14 5.26
CA HIS A 18 11.93 15.48 5.47
C HIS A 18 12.12 16.54 6.56
N ARG A 19 13.32 16.57 7.12
CA ARG A 19 13.75 17.64 8.04
C ARG A 19 14.52 18.70 7.26
N THR A 20 14.02 19.94 7.33
CA THR A 20 14.70 21.09 6.72
C THR A 20 15.99 21.43 7.47
N THR A 21 16.89 22.20 6.85
CA THR A 21 18.13 22.71 7.48
C THR A 21 17.88 23.46 8.80
N GLY A 22 16.71 24.10 8.94
CA GLY A 22 16.30 24.77 10.17
C GLY A 22 15.62 23.85 11.21
N GLY A 23 15.73 22.52 11.06
CA GLY A 23 15.18 21.54 11.99
C GLY A 23 13.68 21.27 11.88
N ARG A 24 12.93 22.07 11.09
CA ARG A 24 11.48 21.90 10.90
C ARG A 24 11.17 20.71 10.01
N VAL A 25 10.14 19.93 10.39
CA VAL A 25 9.58 18.84 9.58
C VAL A 25 8.69 19.40 8.48
N ARG A 26 8.80 18.88 7.27
CA ARG A 26 8.00 19.31 6.11
C ARG A 26 7.59 18.12 5.25
N VAL A 27 6.35 18.17 4.78
CA VAL A 27 5.85 17.30 3.71
C VAL A 27 6.02 18.04 2.38
N THR A 28 6.63 17.38 1.40
CA THR A 28 6.56 17.78 -0.01
C THR A 28 5.86 16.69 -0.80
N SER A 29 4.98 17.09 -1.69
CA SER A 29 4.27 16.15 -2.55
C SER A 29 3.90 16.79 -3.88
N GLY A 30 3.65 15.96 -4.87
CA GLY A 30 3.19 16.41 -6.18
C GLY A 30 3.26 15.32 -7.24
N GLY A 31 2.75 15.68 -8.42
CA GLY A 31 2.71 14.79 -9.58
C GLY A 31 1.69 13.65 -9.47
N GLY A 32 1.58 12.91 -10.57
CA GLY A 32 0.81 11.68 -10.66
C GLY A 32 -0.70 11.87 -10.53
N ALA A 33 -1.36 10.79 -10.13
CA ALA A 33 -2.81 10.65 -10.15
C ALA A 33 -3.48 10.94 -8.80
N PHE A 34 -2.71 11.28 -7.77
CA PHE A 34 -3.20 11.54 -6.42
C PHE A 34 -2.76 12.90 -5.90
N ARG A 35 -3.72 13.64 -5.35
CA ARG A 35 -3.44 14.78 -4.46
C ARG A 35 -3.09 14.27 -3.08
N CYS A 36 -2.08 14.89 -2.49
CA CYS A 36 -1.65 14.63 -1.13
C CYS A 36 -2.10 15.77 -0.23
N LEU A 37 -3.07 15.52 0.64
CA LEU A 37 -3.57 16.50 1.59
C LEU A 37 -2.86 16.28 2.93
N THR A 38 -2.05 17.27 3.35
CA THR A 38 -1.42 17.22 4.67
C THR A 38 -2.46 17.50 5.74
N LEU A 39 -2.75 16.51 6.58
CA LEU A 39 -3.75 16.62 7.64
C LEU A 39 -3.13 17.14 8.94
N GLY A 40 -1.84 16.89 9.16
CA GLY A 40 -1.12 17.37 10.33
C GLY A 40 0.38 17.15 10.21
N VAL A 41 1.15 18.02 10.85
CA VAL A 41 2.60 17.95 10.96
C VAL A 41 2.98 18.18 12.42
N SER A 42 3.93 17.39 12.91
CA SER A 42 4.51 17.49 14.25
C SER A 42 6.04 17.50 14.15
N PRO A 43 6.77 17.76 15.24
CA PRO A 43 8.25 17.69 15.25
C PRO A 43 8.85 16.30 14.91
N SER A 44 8.04 15.24 15.00
CA SER A 44 8.44 13.84 14.78
C SER A 44 7.73 13.17 13.61
N GLY A 45 6.83 13.85 12.89
CA GLY A 45 6.08 13.16 11.84
C GLY A 45 5.01 13.97 11.14
N ALA A 46 4.31 13.34 10.20
CA ALA A 46 3.17 13.92 9.51
C ALA A 46 2.12 12.86 9.14
N ARG A 47 0.87 13.30 8.98
CA ARG A 47 -0.23 12.50 8.45
C ARG A 47 -0.72 13.12 7.14
N VAL A 48 -0.81 12.31 6.10
CA VAL A 48 -1.16 12.72 4.74
C VAL A 48 -2.29 11.83 4.22
N ALA A 49 -3.35 12.45 3.71
CA ALA A 49 -4.40 11.77 2.97
C ALA A 49 -4.07 11.73 1.48
N LEU A 50 -4.22 10.56 0.86
CA LEU A 50 -4.10 10.33 -0.57
C LEU A 50 -5.50 10.37 -1.18
N VAL A 51 -5.75 11.38 -2.01
CA VAL A 51 -7.03 11.59 -2.69
C VAL A 51 -6.84 11.39 -4.18
N PRO A 52 -7.49 10.39 -4.80
CA PRO A 52 -7.41 10.21 -6.25
C PRO A 52 -8.02 11.41 -6.97
N ASP A 53 -7.34 11.93 -7.99
CA ASP A 53 -7.81 13.08 -8.77
C ASP A 53 -8.82 12.70 -9.86
N ARG A 54 -8.87 11.42 -10.22
CA ARG A 54 -9.70 10.86 -11.28
C ARG A 54 -9.98 9.38 -11.05
N ALA A 55 -10.81 8.78 -11.90
CA ALA A 55 -10.88 7.32 -11.99
C ALA A 55 -9.54 6.76 -12.49
N LEU A 56 -9.10 5.65 -11.89
CA LEU A 56 -7.83 4.99 -12.17
C LEU A 56 -8.06 3.52 -12.47
N LEU A 57 -7.01 2.87 -12.99
CA LEU A 57 -7.00 1.45 -13.33
C LEU A 57 -8.05 1.11 -14.40
N LEU A 58 -8.06 1.95 -15.43
CA LEU A 58 -8.60 1.66 -16.75
C LEU A 58 -7.51 1.01 -17.63
N THR A 59 -7.90 0.53 -18.81
CA THR A 59 -6.96 -0.03 -19.78
C THR A 59 -5.82 0.92 -20.09
N GLY A 60 -4.59 0.46 -19.87
CA GLY A 60 -3.37 1.20 -20.18
C GLY A 60 -2.87 2.10 -19.05
N ASP A 61 -3.59 2.20 -17.92
CA ASP A 61 -3.12 3.02 -16.81
C ASP A 61 -1.83 2.47 -16.20
N SER A 62 -0.92 3.39 -15.84
CA SER A 62 0.27 3.09 -15.06
C SER A 62 0.39 4.11 -13.94
N VAL A 63 0.04 3.68 -12.72
CA VAL A 63 -0.01 4.52 -11.53
C VAL A 63 1.16 4.16 -10.62
N ALA A 64 1.88 5.15 -10.13
CA ALA A 64 3.01 4.92 -9.23
C ALA A 64 3.02 5.90 -8.05
N PHE A 65 3.51 5.41 -6.91
CA PHE A 65 3.85 6.20 -5.75
C PHE A 65 5.35 6.07 -5.45
N ARG A 66 5.99 7.19 -5.15
CA ARG A 66 7.32 7.21 -4.55
C ARG A 66 7.27 7.91 -3.22
N VAL A 67 7.64 7.20 -2.17
CA VAL A 67 7.57 7.66 -0.79
C VAL A 67 8.96 7.70 -0.20
N SER A 68 9.31 8.78 0.48
CA SER A 68 10.57 8.86 1.24
C SER A 68 10.36 9.46 2.62
N VAL A 69 10.95 8.85 3.64
CA VAL A 69 10.85 9.31 5.03
C VAL A 69 12.27 9.47 5.60
N ASP A 70 12.63 10.70 5.96
CA ASP A 70 13.92 10.98 6.62
C ASP A 70 14.02 10.31 7.98
N ALA A 71 15.26 10.11 8.43
CA ALA A 71 15.60 9.49 9.70
C ALA A 71 14.83 10.10 10.89
N GLY A 72 14.36 9.24 11.79
CA GLY A 72 13.66 9.64 13.02
C GLY A 72 12.28 10.28 12.80
N LEU A 73 11.72 10.25 11.59
CA LEU A 73 10.39 10.79 11.29
C LEU A 73 9.39 9.67 11.02
N THR A 74 8.12 9.88 11.38
CA THR A 74 7.04 8.96 11.03
C THR A 74 6.08 9.60 10.03
N LEU A 75 5.87 8.93 8.90
CA LEU A 75 4.86 9.32 7.89
C LEU A 75 3.69 8.35 7.93
N HIS A 76 2.49 8.89 8.18
CA HIS A 76 1.24 8.16 8.06
C HIS A 76 0.53 8.54 6.76
N LEU A 77 0.51 7.62 5.79
CA LEU A 77 -0.25 7.74 4.55
C LEU A 77 -1.58 7.00 4.72
N GLN A 78 -2.68 7.70 4.49
CA GLN A 78 -4.01 7.08 4.49
C GLN A 78 -4.72 7.33 3.15
N GLU A 79 -5.35 6.31 2.61
CA GLU A 79 -6.25 6.49 1.47
C GLU A 79 -7.60 7.02 1.93
N THR A 80 -8.24 7.88 1.13
CA THR A 80 -9.57 8.43 1.46
C THR A 80 -10.73 7.65 0.82
N SER A 81 -10.43 6.82 -0.17
CA SER A 81 -11.39 5.95 -0.85
C SER A 81 -10.72 4.64 -1.25
N GLY A 82 -11.48 3.54 -1.27
CA GLY A 82 -11.02 2.30 -1.88
C GLY A 82 -10.72 2.47 -3.37
N THR A 83 -9.86 1.61 -3.89
CA THR A 83 -9.42 1.63 -5.30
C THR A 83 -10.08 0.49 -6.06
N VAL A 84 -10.67 0.77 -7.22
CA VAL A 84 -11.31 -0.24 -8.08
C VAL A 84 -10.56 -0.35 -9.40
N ALA A 85 -10.12 -1.55 -9.77
CA ALA A 85 -9.69 -1.87 -11.11
C ALA A 85 -10.90 -2.30 -11.95
N TYR A 86 -11.15 -1.59 -13.05
CA TYR A 86 -12.32 -1.78 -13.90
C TYR A 86 -12.06 -2.78 -15.03
N ASP A 87 -13.11 -3.11 -15.79
CA ASP A 87 -12.99 -3.94 -16.99
C ASP A 87 -12.04 -3.31 -18.00
N MET A 88 -10.99 -4.04 -18.36
CA MET A 88 -9.94 -3.57 -19.26
C MET A 88 -10.14 -4.03 -20.71
N ARG A 89 -11.26 -4.70 -21.03
CA ARG A 89 -11.61 -5.15 -22.39
C ARG A 89 -10.47 -5.91 -23.06
N GLY A 90 -9.80 -6.78 -22.29
CA GLY A 90 -8.65 -7.57 -22.73
C GLY A 90 -7.28 -6.90 -22.56
N GLY A 91 -7.23 -5.63 -22.16
CA GLY A 91 -6.00 -4.90 -21.83
C GLY A 91 -5.43 -5.21 -20.44
N CYS A 92 -4.61 -4.30 -19.92
CA CYS A 92 -4.03 -4.37 -18.57
C CYS A 92 -3.72 -2.97 -18.01
N ALA A 93 -3.46 -2.90 -16.70
CA ALA A 93 -2.94 -1.71 -16.02
C ALA A 93 -1.88 -2.09 -14.97
N SER A 94 -1.16 -1.10 -14.47
CA SER A 94 -0.17 -1.27 -13.40
C SER A 94 -0.37 -0.27 -12.27
N TRP A 95 -0.11 -0.73 -11.05
CA TRP A 95 -0.06 0.09 -9.84
C TRP A 95 1.21 -0.23 -9.07
N SER A 96 1.95 0.77 -8.63
CA SER A 96 3.18 0.56 -7.85
C SER A 96 3.32 1.55 -6.70
N LEU A 97 3.88 1.09 -5.59
CA LEU A 97 4.38 1.93 -4.51
C LEU A 97 5.81 1.51 -4.20
N SER A 98 6.72 2.48 -4.25
CA SER A 98 8.11 2.31 -3.80
C SER A 98 8.37 3.28 -2.65
N ALA A 99 8.85 2.76 -1.52
CA ALA A 99 9.13 3.55 -0.33
C ALA A 99 10.56 3.36 0.18
N SER A 100 11.21 4.45 0.59
CA SER A 100 12.45 4.42 1.38
C SER A 100 12.22 5.02 2.76
N VAL A 101 12.62 4.30 3.80
CA VAL A 101 12.40 4.69 5.20
C VAL A 101 13.74 4.71 5.93
N GLY A 102 14.16 5.91 6.35
CA GLY A 102 15.46 6.13 6.98
C GLY A 102 15.59 5.52 8.39
N PRO A 103 16.80 5.48 8.97
CA PRO A 103 17.01 4.96 10.32
C PRO A 103 16.13 5.66 11.36
N GLY A 104 15.53 4.88 12.27
CA GLY A 104 14.60 5.34 13.30
C GLY A 104 13.30 5.94 12.76
N ALA A 105 13.06 5.88 11.44
CA ALA A 105 11.87 6.42 10.81
C ALA A 105 10.78 5.34 10.72
N GLY A 106 9.53 5.79 10.60
CA GLY A 106 8.36 4.94 10.47
C GLY A 106 7.53 5.27 9.24
N LEU A 107 6.98 4.23 8.60
CA LEU A 107 5.95 4.38 7.57
C LEU A 107 4.70 3.62 7.99
N VAL A 108 3.57 4.34 8.05
CA VAL A 108 2.24 3.74 8.21
C VAL A 108 1.49 3.84 6.89
N LEU A 109 1.13 2.71 6.31
CA LEU A 109 0.30 2.60 5.10
C LEU A 109 -1.11 2.13 5.50
N ASP A 110 -2.01 3.08 5.68
CA ASP A 110 -3.44 2.87 5.94
C ASP A 110 -4.20 2.83 4.61
N ALA A 111 -4.05 1.73 3.88
CA ALA A 111 -4.73 1.55 2.60
C ALA A 111 -6.18 1.13 2.81
N LEU A 112 -7.06 1.62 1.94
CA LEU A 112 -8.45 1.21 1.88
C LEU A 112 -8.62 0.04 0.89
N PRO A 113 -9.79 -0.62 0.85
CA PRO A 113 -9.95 -1.81 0.05
C PRO A 113 -9.62 -1.60 -1.43
N TRP A 114 -8.80 -2.49 -1.97
CA TRP A 114 -8.57 -2.69 -3.39
C TRP A 114 -9.60 -3.68 -3.94
N VAL A 115 -10.25 -3.36 -5.06
CA VAL A 115 -11.22 -4.23 -5.73
C VAL A 115 -10.77 -4.51 -7.16
N SER A 116 -10.45 -5.76 -7.48
CA SER A 116 -10.26 -6.20 -8.87
C SER A 116 -11.58 -6.69 -9.45
N ALA A 117 -12.31 -5.80 -10.14
CA ALA A 117 -13.61 -6.13 -10.72
C ALA A 117 -13.51 -7.08 -11.92
N ALA A 118 -14.65 -7.63 -12.36
CA ALA A 118 -14.70 -8.52 -13.52
C ALA A 118 -14.06 -7.85 -14.76
N GLY A 119 -13.23 -8.60 -15.50
CA GLY A 119 -12.54 -8.11 -16.70
C GLY A 119 -11.29 -7.23 -16.43
N SER A 120 -10.98 -6.92 -15.17
CA SER A 120 -9.73 -6.25 -14.81
C SER A 120 -8.52 -7.18 -14.95
N ARG A 121 -7.36 -6.61 -15.30
CA ARG A 121 -6.06 -7.28 -15.31
C ARG A 121 -4.98 -6.33 -14.80
N VAL A 122 -4.55 -6.50 -13.55
CA VAL A 122 -3.60 -5.59 -12.91
C VAL A 122 -2.38 -6.30 -12.36
N ALA A 123 -1.21 -5.73 -12.64
CA ALA A 123 0.00 -5.97 -11.86
C ALA A 123 0.13 -4.88 -10.79
N ARG A 124 0.13 -5.29 -9.52
CA ARG A 124 0.31 -4.40 -8.37
C ARG A 124 1.61 -4.73 -7.66
N THR A 125 2.42 -3.72 -7.37
CA THR A 125 3.70 -3.89 -6.65
C THR A 125 3.80 -2.95 -5.46
N THR A 126 4.26 -3.45 -4.32
CA THR A 126 4.61 -2.67 -3.13
C THR A 126 6.03 -3.03 -2.70
N ASP A 127 6.95 -2.10 -2.89
CA ASP A 127 8.36 -2.24 -2.53
C ASP A 127 8.71 -1.26 -1.39
N VAL A 128 9.20 -1.78 -0.27
CA VAL A 128 9.61 -0.95 0.87
C VAL A 128 11.05 -1.29 1.26
N ALA A 129 11.91 -0.28 1.24
CA ALA A 129 13.29 -0.35 1.70
C ALA A 129 13.40 0.33 3.07
N LEU A 130 13.64 -0.48 4.09
CA LEU A 130 13.88 -0.05 5.47
C LEU A 130 15.39 0.03 5.72
N LEU A 131 15.83 1.09 6.39
CA LEU A 131 17.23 1.28 6.79
C LEU A 131 17.36 1.17 8.32
N GLY A 132 18.37 0.44 8.79
CA GLY A 132 18.68 0.32 10.21
C GLY A 132 17.51 -0.23 11.03
N ASP A 133 17.00 0.56 11.96
CA ASP A 133 15.87 0.29 12.87
C ASP A 133 14.53 0.87 12.37
N ALA A 134 14.43 1.27 11.09
CA ALA A 134 13.19 1.73 10.50
C ALA A 134 12.02 0.75 10.66
N THR A 135 10.80 1.28 10.76
CA THR A 135 9.57 0.51 10.97
C THR A 135 8.59 0.64 9.81
N LEU A 136 7.79 -0.40 9.59
CA LEU A 136 6.67 -0.41 8.66
C LEU A 136 5.44 -0.98 9.36
N LEU A 137 4.35 -0.25 9.28
CA LEU A 137 3.02 -0.75 9.59
C LEU A 137 2.15 -0.60 8.34
N ALA A 138 1.65 -1.69 7.79
CA ALA A 138 0.83 -1.65 6.59
C ALA A 138 -0.43 -2.48 6.76
N ARG A 139 -1.57 -1.92 6.36
CA ARG A 139 -2.81 -2.67 6.17
C ARG A 139 -3.15 -2.74 4.70
N GLU A 140 -3.61 -3.90 4.28
CA GLU A 140 -4.07 -4.13 2.92
C GLU A 140 -5.31 -5.01 2.93
N THR A 141 -6.34 -4.60 2.20
CA THR A 141 -7.51 -5.43 1.94
C THR A 141 -7.67 -5.60 0.43
N LEU A 142 -7.45 -6.82 -0.07
CA LEU A 142 -7.65 -7.19 -1.47
C LEU A 142 -9.00 -7.88 -1.64
N VAL A 143 -9.82 -7.40 -2.57
CA VAL A 143 -11.12 -7.95 -2.93
C VAL A 143 -11.10 -8.37 -4.39
N VAL A 144 -11.38 -9.64 -4.68
CA VAL A 144 -11.44 -10.18 -6.05
C VAL A 144 -12.89 -10.35 -6.51
N GLY A 145 -13.32 -9.41 -7.35
CA GLY A 145 -14.69 -9.25 -7.84
C GLY A 145 -15.56 -8.40 -6.90
N ARG A 146 -16.42 -7.56 -7.46
CA ARG A 146 -17.50 -6.91 -6.70
C ARG A 146 -18.55 -7.96 -6.28
N SER A 147 -19.47 -7.58 -5.38
CA SER A 147 -20.58 -8.44 -4.99
C SER A 147 -21.36 -8.92 -6.22
N GLY A 148 -21.49 -10.24 -6.36
CA GLY A 148 -22.15 -10.88 -7.51
C GLY A 148 -21.30 -11.01 -8.78
N GLU A 149 -20.09 -10.46 -8.82
CA GLU A 149 -19.21 -10.53 -9.99
C GLU A 149 -18.17 -11.65 -9.88
N PRO A 150 -17.67 -12.18 -11.01
CA PRO A 150 -16.48 -13.02 -11.01
C PRO A 150 -15.24 -12.21 -10.59
N ALA A 151 -14.18 -12.92 -10.19
CA ALA A 151 -12.91 -12.32 -9.84
C ALA A 151 -12.25 -11.64 -11.05
N GLY A 152 -11.65 -10.47 -10.82
CA GLY A 152 -10.67 -9.89 -11.74
C GLY A 152 -9.31 -10.59 -11.67
N ASP A 153 -8.46 -10.34 -12.66
CA ASP A 153 -7.09 -10.85 -12.72
C ASP A 153 -6.15 -9.87 -11.98
N LEU A 154 -5.59 -10.32 -10.86
CA LEU A 154 -4.65 -9.54 -10.04
C LEU A 154 -3.41 -10.37 -9.81
N VAL A 155 -2.25 -9.77 -10.04
CA VAL A 155 -0.97 -10.22 -9.49
C VAL A 155 -0.47 -9.12 -8.55
N ALA A 156 -0.49 -9.39 -7.25
CA ALA A 156 0.02 -8.50 -6.22
C ALA A 156 1.38 -9.00 -5.75
N ARG A 157 2.39 -8.13 -5.79
CA ARG A 157 3.74 -8.41 -5.29
C ARG A 157 4.07 -7.46 -4.15
N THR A 158 4.60 -8.00 -3.07
CA THR A 158 5.05 -7.22 -1.93
C THR A 158 6.48 -7.63 -1.58
N SER A 159 7.37 -6.65 -1.54
CA SER A 159 8.76 -6.83 -1.14
C SER A 159 9.09 -5.82 -0.05
N VAL A 160 9.57 -6.33 1.08
CA VAL A 160 10.14 -5.49 2.14
C VAL A 160 11.57 -5.95 2.39
N THR A 161 12.49 -4.99 2.38
CA THR A 161 13.90 -5.23 2.67
C THR A 161 14.35 -4.39 3.86
N ARG A 162 15.29 -4.91 4.65
CA ARG A 162 16.02 -4.17 5.67
C ARG A 162 17.51 -4.19 5.31
N ASP A 163 18.08 -3.02 5.07
CA ASP A 163 19.48 -2.86 4.65
C ASP A 163 19.85 -3.77 3.44
N GLY A 164 18.94 -3.85 2.47
CA GLY A 164 19.08 -4.67 1.27
C GLY A 164 18.84 -6.18 1.47
N ARG A 165 18.57 -6.64 2.71
CA ARG A 165 18.23 -8.04 2.99
C ARG A 165 16.71 -8.23 2.98
N PRO A 166 16.17 -9.27 2.32
CA PRO A 166 14.74 -9.55 2.35
C PRO A 166 14.20 -9.80 3.76
N VAL A 167 13.06 -9.18 4.08
CA VAL A 167 12.24 -9.44 5.29
C VAL A 167 10.96 -10.16 4.90
N LEU A 168 10.31 -9.69 3.83
CA LEU A 168 9.14 -10.30 3.22
C LEU A 168 9.30 -10.21 1.70
N VAL A 169 9.07 -11.33 1.00
CA VAL A 169 8.93 -11.35 -0.46
C VAL A 169 7.75 -12.24 -0.77
N GLU A 170 6.76 -11.68 -1.46
CA GLU A 170 5.54 -12.40 -1.77
C GLU A 170 5.01 -12.06 -3.17
N GLU A 171 4.43 -13.06 -3.82
CA GLU A 171 3.53 -12.89 -4.95
C GLU A 171 2.19 -13.60 -4.65
N LEU A 172 1.10 -12.84 -4.71
CA LEU A 172 -0.26 -13.33 -4.61
C LEU A 172 -0.98 -13.14 -5.94
N ARG A 173 -1.73 -14.15 -6.35
CA ARG A 173 -2.59 -14.09 -7.54
C ARG A 173 -4.05 -14.18 -7.11
N SER A 174 -4.95 -13.54 -7.85
CA SER A 174 -6.39 -13.59 -7.53
C SER A 174 -6.92 -15.03 -7.43
N ALA A 175 -6.39 -15.94 -8.25
CA ALA A 175 -6.71 -17.37 -8.20
C ALA A 175 -6.38 -18.04 -6.86
N HIS A 176 -5.39 -17.54 -6.10
CA HIS A 176 -5.02 -18.10 -4.80
C HIS A 176 -6.05 -17.82 -3.70
N LEU A 177 -6.97 -16.87 -3.89
CA LEU A 177 -7.99 -16.53 -2.89
C LEU A 177 -9.19 -17.49 -2.90
N ALA A 178 -9.38 -18.29 -3.95
CA ALA A 178 -10.54 -19.18 -4.05
C ALA A 178 -10.59 -20.18 -2.86
N PRO A 179 -11.78 -20.48 -2.29
CA PRO A 179 -13.12 -20.02 -2.67
C PRO A 179 -13.54 -18.68 -2.01
N TYR A 180 -12.63 -18.00 -1.33
CA TYR A 180 -12.85 -16.70 -0.72
C TYR A 180 -12.74 -15.56 -1.75
N ARG A 181 -13.11 -14.35 -1.32
CA ARG A 181 -13.06 -13.14 -2.16
C ARG A 181 -12.22 -12.03 -1.55
N VAL A 182 -12.03 -12.07 -0.24
CA VAL A 182 -11.32 -11.03 0.49
C VAL A 182 -10.09 -11.65 1.15
N LEU A 183 -8.94 -10.99 0.98
CA LEU A 183 -7.78 -11.14 1.84
C LEU A 183 -7.55 -9.80 2.54
N ASP A 184 -7.68 -9.78 3.87
CA ASP A 184 -7.24 -8.64 4.69
C ASP A 184 -5.93 -9.03 5.37
N SER A 185 -4.97 -8.13 5.38
CA SER A 185 -3.63 -8.33 5.92
C SER A 185 -3.19 -7.12 6.75
N VAL A 186 -2.53 -7.38 7.87
CA VAL A 186 -1.77 -6.37 8.63
C VAL A 186 -0.34 -6.85 8.74
N LEU A 187 0.62 -6.04 8.29
CA LEU A 187 2.05 -6.30 8.37
C LEU A 187 2.68 -5.29 9.34
N ALA A 188 3.40 -5.80 10.33
CA ALA A 188 4.15 -5.02 11.30
C ALA A 188 5.62 -5.45 11.30
N ILE A 189 6.51 -4.54 10.90
CA ILE A 189 7.95 -4.76 10.84
C ILE A 189 8.67 -3.75 11.73
N GLY A 190 9.55 -4.24 12.60
CA GLY A 190 10.28 -3.44 13.58
C GLY A 190 9.43 -2.85 14.70
N LEU A 191 8.20 -3.35 14.90
CA LEU A 191 7.33 -2.92 16.00
C LEU A 191 7.47 -3.86 17.20
N ASP A 192 7.76 -3.28 18.35
CA ASP A 192 7.92 -4.00 19.61
C ASP A 192 6.61 -4.55 20.18
N GLY A 193 6.75 -5.48 21.12
CA GLY A 193 5.65 -6.02 21.91
C GLY A 193 5.12 -7.36 21.42
N PRO A 194 4.18 -7.96 22.18
CA PRO A 194 3.59 -9.24 21.80
C PRO A 194 2.65 -9.06 20.61
N HIS A 195 2.81 -9.96 19.64
CA HIS A 195 1.99 -10.07 18.43
C HIS A 195 1.22 -11.40 18.45
N PRO A 196 0.22 -11.56 19.33
CA PRO A 196 -0.55 -12.80 19.39
C PRO A 196 -1.29 -13.03 18.08
N ASP A 197 -1.47 -14.31 17.73
CA ASP A 197 -2.18 -14.78 16.53
C ASP A 197 -1.58 -14.30 15.19
N ALA A 198 -0.38 -13.71 15.23
CA ALA A 198 0.39 -13.36 14.04
C ALA A 198 1.14 -14.58 13.52
N MET A 199 1.25 -14.69 12.20
CA MET A 199 2.33 -15.44 11.61
C MET A 199 3.63 -14.67 11.87
N ARG A 200 4.61 -15.33 12.51
CA ARG A 200 5.92 -14.76 12.74
C ARG A 200 6.80 -14.96 11.52
N LEU A 201 7.39 -13.87 11.03
CA LEU A 201 8.42 -13.92 9.99
C LEU A 201 9.75 -14.37 10.60
N GLU A 202 10.70 -14.78 9.76
CA GLU A 202 12.04 -15.21 10.18
C GLU A 202 12.77 -14.15 11.01
N THR A 203 12.58 -12.88 10.67
CA THR A 203 13.12 -11.71 11.37
C THR A 203 12.45 -11.45 12.72
N GLY A 204 11.41 -12.21 13.08
CA GLY A 204 10.63 -12.03 14.29
C GLY A 204 9.45 -11.07 14.16
N ASP A 205 9.34 -10.39 13.01
CA ASP A 205 8.24 -9.49 12.61
C ASP A 205 6.90 -10.24 12.47
N ALA A 206 5.81 -9.49 12.34
CA ALA A 206 4.45 -10.03 12.45
C ALA A 206 3.59 -9.77 11.21
N LEU A 207 2.88 -10.80 10.76
CA LEU A 207 1.88 -10.73 9.69
C LEU A 207 0.58 -11.41 10.14
N TRP A 208 -0.52 -10.67 10.12
CA TRP A 208 -1.86 -11.21 10.31
C TRP A 208 -2.59 -11.28 8.98
N ARG A 209 -3.32 -12.38 8.76
CA ARG A 209 -4.15 -12.57 7.57
C ARG A 209 -5.51 -13.13 7.89
N ARG A 210 -6.53 -12.65 7.18
CA ARG A 210 -7.88 -13.19 7.23
C ARG A 210 -8.42 -13.33 5.82
N LEU A 211 -8.92 -14.52 5.52
CA LEU A 211 -9.71 -14.79 4.33
C LEU A 211 -11.19 -14.66 4.68
N GLY A 212 -11.96 -14.05 3.79
CA GLY A 212 -13.39 -13.84 3.99
C GLY A 212 -14.16 -13.77 2.68
N ARG A 213 -15.49 -13.81 2.78
CA ARG A 213 -16.36 -13.60 1.62
C ARG A 213 -16.72 -12.13 1.47
N GLU A 214 -16.82 -11.43 2.58
CA GLU A 214 -17.16 -10.01 2.64
C GLU A 214 -16.12 -9.23 3.46
N THR A 215 -15.91 -7.96 3.13
CA THR A 215 -14.87 -7.12 3.75
C THR A 215 -15.13 -6.84 5.23
N HIS A 216 -16.40 -6.74 5.64
CA HIS A 216 -16.76 -6.47 7.03
C HIS A 216 -16.42 -7.64 7.97
N GLU A 217 -16.44 -8.89 7.46
CA GLU A 217 -16.08 -10.09 8.22
C GLU A 217 -14.59 -10.06 8.61
N THR A 218 -13.72 -9.79 7.63
CA THR A 218 -12.27 -9.72 7.86
C THR A 218 -11.89 -8.48 8.66
N ALA A 219 -12.57 -7.35 8.40
CA ALA A 219 -12.34 -6.10 9.11
C ALA A 219 -12.73 -6.18 10.59
N ALA A 220 -13.76 -6.94 10.96
CA ALA A 220 -14.11 -7.18 12.36
C ALA A 220 -12.97 -7.90 13.12
N SER A 221 -12.18 -8.73 12.44
CA SER A 221 -11.04 -9.43 13.03
C SER A 221 -9.76 -8.59 13.04
N LEU A 222 -9.41 -7.90 11.95
CA LEU A 222 -8.14 -7.18 11.84
C LEU A 222 -8.23 -5.70 12.24
N GLY A 223 -9.43 -5.12 12.27
CA GLY A 223 -9.65 -3.74 12.70
C GLY A 223 -9.11 -3.45 14.10
N PRO A 224 -9.43 -4.25 15.14
CA PRO A 224 -8.88 -4.04 16.47
C PRO A 224 -7.34 -4.14 16.53
N ILE A 225 -6.76 -5.06 15.74
CA ILE A 225 -5.29 -5.21 15.65
C ILE A 225 -4.67 -3.96 15.01
N TRP A 226 -5.24 -3.50 13.90
CA TRP A 226 -4.82 -2.27 13.22
C TRP A 226 -4.91 -1.06 14.16
N SER A 227 -6.06 -0.83 14.80
CA SER A 227 -6.26 0.32 15.69
C SER A 227 -5.27 0.32 16.85
N ARG A 228 -4.97 -0.84 17.43
CA ARG A 228 -3.97 -0.97 18.51
C ARG A 228 -2.56 -0.61 18.01
N LEU A 229 -2.15 -1.12 16.85
CA LEU A 229 -0.80 -0.89 16.33
C LEU A 229 -0.61 0.52 15.77
N ALA A 230 -1.63 1.09 15.13
CA ALA A 230 -1.56 2.41 14.51
C ALA A 230 -1.74 3.58 15.49
N SER A 231 -2.06 3.29 16.76
CA SER A 231 -2.18 4.28 17.84
C SER A 231 -0.99 4.31 18.81
N GLY A 232 -0.08 3.32 18.71
CA GLY A 232 1.20 3.29 19.43
C GLY A 232 2.27 4.09 18.72
#